data_AF-A0A2G5CSN1-F1
#
_entry.id   AF-A0A2G5CSN1-F1
#
_cell.length_a   1.000
_cell.length_b   1.000
_cell.length_c   1.000
_cell.angle_alpha   90.00
_cell.angle_beta   90.00
_cell.angle_gamma   90.00
#
_symmetry.space_group_name_H-M   'P 1'
#
loop_
_entity.id
_entity.type
_entity.pdbx_description
1 polymer ?
#
loop_
_entity_poly.entity_id
_entity_poly.type
_entity_poly.pdbx_seq_one_letter_code
_entity_poly.pdbx_strand_id
1 'polypeptide(L)'
;MWESLASIPYKILYGRWDPPTIESHNVFSECNPTHFNGALHWVGCKRLTDLTHKVILAFDIGSRVFQEVHLPADYVHCNLCRMTLLVLDDSLCLFCERDLLAEVWLMKEYGVRESWTKLFTCEGYNFPRAITKIGNLIVQNHEGSLCLYDPRDQCCRNLITNPPKFFGMGSTFVESLVPP
;
A
#
# COMPACT_ATOMS: atom_id res chain seq x y z
N MET A 1 5.03 -24.82 30.83
CA MET A 1 6.15 -25.74 30.54
C MET A 1 6.76 -25.24 29.25
N TRP A 2 7.99 -24.75 29.33
CA TRP A 2 8.67 -24.02 28.25
C TRP A 2 9.42 -25.00 27.34
N GLU A 3 9.46 -24.71 26.05
CA GLU A 3 10.65 -25.00 25.24
C GLU A 3 11.06 -23.75 24.47
N SER A 4 12.37 -23.55 24.47
CA SER A 4 13.12 -22.44 23.88
C SER A 4 13.44 -22.77 22.43
N LEU A 5 13.23 -21.83 21.51
CA LEU A 5 14.07 -21.73 20.32
C LEU A 5 14.74 -20.35 20.30
N ALA A 6 16.07 -20.42 20.22
CA ALA A 6 17.00 -19.32 20.33
C ALA A 6 17.03 -18.42 19.08
N SER A 7 17.53 -17.19 19.33
CA SER A 7 18.15 -16.24 18.40
C SER A 7 17.31 -15.72 17.23
N ILE A 8 16.41 -14.78 17.52
CA ILE A 8 15.96 -13.78 16.54
C ILE A 8 15.95 -12.40 17.22
N PRO A 9 16.57 -11.34 16.64
CA PRO A 9 16.76 -10.06 17.32
C PRO A 9 15.52 -9.15 17.18
N TYR A 10 14.33 -9.66 17.46
CA TYR A 10 13.17 -8.81 17.65
C TYR A 10 12.28 -9.34 18.77
N LYS A 11 11.94 -8.47 19.71
CA LYS A 11 10.88 -8.70 20.69
C LYS A 11 9.55 -8.46 19.96
N ILE A 12 8.84 -9.51 19.58
CA ILE A 12 7.41 -9.38 19.27
C ILE A 12 6.69 -9.20 20.60
N LEU A 13 6.35 -7.96 20.93
CA LEU A 13 5.44 -7.68 22.03
C LEU A 13 4.01 -7.96 21.54
N TYR A 14 3.46 -9.11 21.90
CA TYR A 14 2.01 -9.30 21.93
C TYR A 14 1.44 -8.49 23.10
N GLY A 15 1.40 -7.17 22.93
CA GLY A 15 0.53 -6.33 23.72
C GLY A 15 -0.90 -6.64 23.28
N ARG A 16 -1.76 -7.05 24.21
CA ARG A 16 -3.20 -6.97 24.02
C ARG A 16 -3.49 -5.48 23.83
N TRP A 17 -3.74 -5.06 22.59
CA TRP A 17 -4.07 -3.69 22.28
C TRP A 17 -5.50 -3.47 22.75
N ASP A 18 -5.66 -2.76 23.87
CA ASP A 18 -6.90 -2.02 24.08
C ASP A 18 -6.84 -0.87 23.06
N PRO A 19 -7.68 -0.86 22.01
CA PRO A 19 -7.66 0.21 21.04
C PRO A 19 -7.94 1.52 21.77
N PRO A 20 -7.11 2.58 21.59
CA PRO A 20 -7.48 3.89 22.08
C PRO A 20 -8.86 4.23 21.50
N THR A 21 -9.79 4.63 22.37
CA THR A 21 -11.17 4.98 22.04
C THR A 21 -11.22 6.13 21.06
N ILE A 22 -11.03 5.83 19.78
CA ILE A 22 -11.77 6.50 18.73
C ILE A 22 -13.16 5.87 18.79
N GLU A 23 -14.21 6.67 18.79
CA GLU A 23 -15.58 6.20 18.51
C GLU A 23 -15.73 5.67 17.06
N SER A 24 -14.75 4.94 16.54
CA SER A 24 -14.74 4.40 15.20
C SER A 24 -14.77 2.88 15.26
N HIS A 25 -15.92 2.34 15.68
CA HIS A 25 -16.25 0.92 15.49
C HIS A 25 -16.39 0.50 14.01
N ASN A 26 -15.92 1.32 13.05
CA ASN A 26 -16.28 1.19 11.63
C ASN A 26 -15.12 1.37 10.64
N VAL A 27 -13.85 1.31 11.07
CA VAL A 27 -12.71 1.36 10.13
C VAL A 27 -12.04 0.01 9.99
N PHE A 28 -12.08 -0.53 8.76
CA PHE A 28 -11.41 -1.77 8.38
C PHE A 28 -10.33 -1.45 7.34
N SER A 29 -9.17 -2.09 7.47
CA SER A 29 -8.05 -1.93 6.53
C SER A 29 -8.21 -2.89 5.36
N GLU A 30 -8.00 -2.40 4.14
CA GLU A 30 -7.99 -3.24 2.93
C GLU A 30 -6.59 -3.82 2.63
N CYS A 31 -5.54 -3.16 3.13
CA CYS A 31 -4.16 -3.43 2.74
C CYS A 31 -3.19 -3.42 3.93
N ASN A 32 -1.97 -3.93 3.70
CA ASN A 32 -0.91 -3.85 4.68
C ASN A 32 -0.42 -2.40 4.86
N PRO A 33 -0.02 -2.01 6.09
CA PRO A 33 0.45 -0.67 6.36
C PRO A 33 1.76 -0.37 5.64
N THR A 34 1.87 0.84 5.10
CA THR A 34 3.07 1.39 4.45
C THR A 34 3.75 2.36 5.40
N HIS A 35 5.03 2.13 5.71
CA HIS A 35 5.82 3.06 6.52
C HIS A 35 6.34 4.20 5.65
N PHE A 36 6.05 5.44 6.05
CA PHE A 36 6.51 6.66 5.38
C PHE A 36 6.60 7.79 6.41
N ASN A 37 7.63 8.64 6.34
CA ASN A 37 7.78 9.84 7.18
C ASN A 37 7.49 9.62 8.70
N GLY A 38 7.98 8.51 9.28
CA GLY A 38 7.81 8.19 10.70
C GLY A 38 6.41 7.68 11.10
N ALA A 39 5.51 7.49 10.14
CA ALA A 39 4.16 7.01 10.38
C ALA A 39 3.81 5.76 9.54
N LEU A 40 2.92 4.94 10.07
CA LEU A 40 2.30 3.82 9.36
C LEU A 40 1.04 4.30 8.67
N HIS A 41 0.92 4.06 7.37
CA HIS A 41 -0.20 4.51 6.54
C HIS A 41 -0.96 3.33 5.97
N TRP A 42 -2.29 3.38 5.94
CA TRP A 42 -3.10 2.39 5.24
C TRP A 42 -4.39 3.01 4.72
N VAL A 43 -4.97 2.37 3.71
CA VAL A 43 -6.31 2.72 3.24
C VAL A 43 -7.33 2.07 4.15
N GLY A 44 -8.21 2.89 4.72
CA GLY A 44 -9.33 2.48 5.54
C GLY A 44 -10.66 2.94 4.95
N CYS A 45 -11.73 2.34 5.45
CA CYS A 45 -13.11 2.71 5.12
C CYS A 45 -13.76 3.40 6.32
N LYS A 46 -14.30 4.61 6.16
CA LYS A 46 -15.04 5.34 7.17
C LYS A 46 -16.53 5.26 6.85
N ARG A 47 -17.31 4.61 7.73
CA ARG A 47 -18.78 4.58 7.59
C ARG A 47 -19.36 5.92 8.04
N LEU A 48 -19.95 6.65 7.10
CA LEU A 48 -20.88 7.76 7.35
C LEU A 48 -22.30 7.22 7.15
N THR A 49 -23.29 7.83 7.81
CA THR A 49 -24.69 7.37 7.96
C THR A 49 -25.15 6.30 6.96
N ASP A 50 -25.12 6.62 5.66
CA ASP A 50 -25.60 5.75 4.58
C ASP A 50 -24.52 5.43 3.53
N LEU A 51 -23.28 5.89 3.73
CA LEU A 51 -22.18 5.77 2.77
C LEU A 51 -20.86 5.41 3.45
N THR A 52 -20.14 4.45 2.88
CA THR A 52 -18.74 4.23 3.23
C THR A 52 -17.89 5.15 2.38
N HIS A 53 -16.87 5.79 2.97
CA HIS A 53 -15.88 6.58 2.23
C HIS A 53 -14.48 6.02 2.49
N LYS A 54 -13.63 5.99 1.48
CA LYS A 54 -12.23 5.63 1.66
C LYS A 54 -11.47 6.81 2.26
N VAL A 55 -10.52 6.50 3.14
CA VAL A 55 -9.61 7.46 3.76
C VAL A 55 -8.23 6.84 3.84
N ILE A 56 -7.18 7.66 3.85
CA ILE A 56 -5.86 7.21 4.30
C ILE A 56 -5.78 7.51 5.79
N LEU A 57 -5.52 6.49 6.59
CA LEU A 57 -5.15 6.66 8.00
C LEU A 57 -3.64 6.63 8.12
N ALA A 58 -3.10 7.53 8.93
CA ALA A 58 -1.72 7.53 9.34
C ALA A 58 -1.63 7.44 10.87
N PHE A 59 -0.80 6.53 11.36
CA PHE A 59 -0.45 6.43 12.77
C PHE A 59 1.01 6.85 12.95
N ASP A 60 1.19 8.01 13.57
CA ASP A 60 2.52 8.54 13.88
C ASP A 60 3.14 7.73 15.03
N ILE A 61 4.30 7.11 14.79
CA ILE A 61 4.89 6.17 15.73
C ILE A 61 5.46 6.91 16.96
N GLY A 62 5.96 8.13 16.78
CA GLY A 62 6.60 8.92 17.83
C GLY A 62 5.60 9.49 18.84
N SER A 63 4.58 10.17 18.33
CA SER A 63 3.50 10.79 19.11
C SER A 63 2.38 9.81 19.48
N ARG A 64 2.28 8.67 18.77
CA ARG A 64 1.21 7.65 18.93
C ARG A 64 -0.19 8.20 18.64
N VAL A 65 -0.28 9.13 17.69
CA VAL A 65 -1.53 9.77 17.29
C VAL A 65 -1.96 9.28 15.91
N PHE A 66 -3.27 9.11 15.74
CA PHE A 66 -3.87 8.85 14.44
C PHE A 66 -4.26 10.17 13.77
N GLN A 67 -4.04 10.24 12.46
CA GLN A 67 -4.46 11.35 11.61
C GLN A 67 -5.02 10.83 10.29
N GLU A 68 -5.96 11.58 9.72
CA GLU A 68 -6.45 11.33 8.37
C GLU A 68 -5.56 12.07 7.36
N VAL A 69 -5.18 11.38 6.29
CA VAL A 69 -4.48 11.97 5.14
C VAL A 69 -5.46 11.96 3.96
N HIS A 70 -5.51 13.07 3.23
CA HIS A 70 -6.45 13.21 2.12
C HIS A 70 -6.08 12.29 0.94
N LEU A 71 -7.08 11.61 0.40
CA LEU A 71 -7.00 10.96 -0.92
C LEU A 71 -6.93 12.00 -2.05
N PRO A 72 -6.49 11.61 -3.26
CA PRO A 72 -6.69 12.44 -4.44
C PRO A 72 -8.17 12.77 -4.64
N ALA A 73 -8.45 13.96 -5.18
CA ALA A 73 -9.82 14.46 -5.27
C ALA A 73 -10.77 13.53 -6.04
N ASP A 74 -10.26 12.84 -7.05
CA ASP A 74 -10.98 11.90 -7.93
C ASP A 74 -11.50 10.65 -7.20
N TYR A 75 -11.03 10.39 -5.98
CA TYR A 75 -11.29 9.15 -5.24
C TYR A 75 -12.02 9.33 -3.92
N VAL A 76 -12.35 10.56 -3.53
CA VAL A 76 -13.02 10.84 -2.24
C VAL A 76 -14.35 10.07 -2.12
N HIS A 77 -15.05 9.82 -3.23
CA HIS A 77 -16.31 9.08 -3.26
C HIS A 77 -16.23 7.75 -4.04
N CYS A 78 -15.04 7.25 -4.36
CA CYS A 78 -14.91 5.96 -5.06
C CYS A 78 -14.94 4.78 -4.10
N ASN A 79 -16.10 4.10 -4.02
CA ASN A 79 -16.28 2.95 -3.14
C ASN A 79 -15.91 1.62 -3.79
N LEU A 80 -15.87 1.55 -5.12
CA LEU A 80 -15.61 0.32 -5.89
C LEU A 80 -14.13 0.12 -6.24
N CYS A 81 -13.30 1.13 -5.97
CA CYS A 81 -11.89 1.13 -6.33
C CYS A 81 -11.07 0.35 -5.31
N ARG A 82 -10.26 -0.65 -5.68
CA ARG A 82 -9.25 -1.22 -4.75
C ARG A 82 -8.07 -0.26 -4.63
N MET A 83 -7.55 -0.05 -3.43
CA MET A 83 -6.46 0.91 -3.22
C MET A 83 -5.39 0.38 -2.26
N THR A 84 -4.12 0.59 -2.59
CA THR A 84 -3.00 0.37 -1.66
C THR A 84 -2.06 1.56 -1.70
N LEU A 85 -1.29 1.69 -0.62
CA LEU A 85 -0.18 2.61 -0.55
C LEU A 85 1.13 1.90 -0.86
N LEU A 86 2.08 2.69 -1.34
CA LEU A 86 3.47 2.32 -1.57
C LEU A 86 4.35 3.58 -1.46
N VAL A 87 5.66 3.39 -1.41
CA VAL A 87 6.63 4.50 -1.41
C VAL A 87 7.45 4.41 -2.70
N LEU A 88 7.54 5.52 -3.42
CA LEU A 88 8.37 5.68 -4.61
C LEU A 88 9.18 6.96 -4.46
N ASP A 89 10.51 6.87 -4.64
CA ASP A 89 11.41 8.03 -4.59
C ASP A 89 11.14 8.97 -3.41
N ASP A 90 11.01 8.36 -2.22
CA ASP A 90 10.73 9.06 -0.96
C ASP A 90 9.43 9.88 -0.95
N SER A 91 8.47 9.47 -1.77
CA SER A 91 7.12 10.04 -1.83
C SER A 91 6.08 8.96 -1.58
N LEU A 92 5.00 9.33 -0.88
CA LEU A 92 3.86 8.45 -0.69
C LEU A 92 3.07 8.35 -2.00
N CYS A 93 2.81 7.13 -2.45
CA CYS A 93 2.03 6.85 -3.63
C CYS A 93 0.76 6.09 -3.29
N LEU A 94 -0.31 6.42 -4.01
CA LEU A 94 -1.56 5.68 -4.01
C LEU A 94 -1.65 4.91 -5.32
N PHE A 95 -1.76 3.60 -5.21
CA PHE A 95 -2.21 2.77 -6.31
C PHE A 95 -3.72 2.57 -6.21
N CYS A 96 -4.42 2.75 -7.31
CA CYS A 96 -5.86 2.56 -7.40
C CYS A 96 -6.25 1.72 -8.62
N GLU A 97 -6.99 0.65 -8.40
CA GLU A 97 -7.58 -0.19 -9.45
C GLU A 97 -9.09 0.06 -9.52
N ARG A 98 -9.56 0.47 -10.69
CA ARG A 98 -10.97 0.61 -11.04
C ARG A 98 -11.23 -0.17 -12.32
N ASP A 99 -12.02 -1.23 -12.22
CA ASP A 99 -12.31 -2.16 -13.32
C ASP A 99 -11.02 -2.79 -13.91
N LEU A 100 -10.67 -2.45 -15.15
CA LEU A 100 -9.44 -2.92 -15.84
C LEU A 100 -8.34 -1.86 -15.88
N LEU A 101 -8.57 -0.71 -15.23
CA LEU A 101 -7.68 0.44 -15.20
C LEU A 101 -6.99 0.55 -13.84
N ALA A 102 -5.67 0.56 -13.89
CA ALA A 102 -4.79 0.76 -12.77
C ALA A 102 -4.16 2.15 -12.86
N GLU A 103 -4.29 2.97 -11.82
CA GLU A 103 -3.69 4.30 -11.75
C GLU A 103 -2.73 4.40 -10.59
N VAL A 104 -1.60 5.09 -10.81
CA VAL A 104 -0.65 5.45 -9.75
C VAL A 104 -0.64 6.96 -9.58
N TRP A 105 -0.81 7.38 -8.34
CA TRP A 105 -0.77 8.77 -7.90
C TRP A 105 0.38 8.96 -6.94
N LEU A 106 1.10 10.08 -7.07
CA LEU A 106 2.19 10.49 -6.19
C LEU A 106 1.82 11.76 -5.45
N MET A 107 2.00 11.76 -4.13
CA MET A 107 1.80 12.93 -3.27
C MET A 107 3.10 13.72 -3.24
N LYS A 108 3.17 14.83 -3.99
CA LYS A 108 4.39 15.65 -4.08
C LYS A 108 4.73 16.35 -2.76
N GLU A 109 3.70 16.75 -2.02
CA GLU A 109 3.82 17.40 -0.73
C GLU A 109 2.98 16.62 0.28
N TYR A 110 3.65 16.03 1.27
CA TYR A 110 3.00 15.15 2.22
C TYR A 110 1.83 15.85 2.96
N GLY A 111 0.65 15.22 2.96
CA GLY A 111 -0.56 15.73 3.59
C GLY A 111 -1.35 16.75 2.76
N VAL A 112 -0.79 17.28 1.67
CA VAL A 112 -1.45 18.30 0.83
C VAL A 112 -2.25 17.60 -0.28
N ARG A 113 -3.57 17.73 -0.24
CA ARG A 113 -4.49 17.06 -1.19
C ARG A 113 -4.22 17.46 -2.64
N GLU A 114 -3.94 18.74 -2.88
CA GLU A 114 -3.74 19.32 -4.20
C GLU A 114 -2.39 18.90 -4.81
N SER A 115 -1.50 18.32 -4.01
CA SER A 115 -0.18 17.86 -4.45
C SER A 115 -0.21 16.49 -5.13
N TRP A 116 -1.31 15.75 -5.01
CA TRP A 116 -1.49 14.47 -5.69
C TRP A 116 -1.43 14.66 -7.20
N THR A 117 -0.45 14.03 -7.83
CA THR A 117 -0.26 14.04 -9.28
C THR A 117 -0.34 12.61 -9.79
N LYS A 118 -1.16 12.36 -10.81
CA LYS A 118 -1.20 11.08 -11.51
C LYS A 118 0.14 10.88 -12.24
N LEU A 119 0.83 9.80 -11.93
CA LEU A 119 2.08 9.44 -12.61
C LEU A 119 1.80 8.70 -13.92
N PHE A 120 0.94 7.68 -13.88
CA PHE A 120 0.61 6.89 -15.05
C PHE A 120 -0.68 6.06 -14.84
N THR A 121 -1.20 5.57 -15.96
CA THR A 121 -2.33 4.64 -16.04
C THR A 121 -1.88 3.38 -16.79
N CYS A 122 -2.39 2.23 -16.37
CA CYS A 122 -2.05 0.92 -16.89
C CYS A 122 -3.35 0.13 -17.14
N GLU A 123 -3.47 -0.48 -18.32
CA GLU A 123 -4.65 -1.25 -18.73
C GLU A 123 -4.37 -2.76 -18.75
N GLY A 124 -5.30 -3.58 -18.23
CA GLY A 124 -5.22 -5.04 -18.38
C GLY A 124 -4.23 -5.74 -17.44
N TYR A 125 -3.83 -5.08 -16.35
CA TYR A 125 -2.98 -5.67 -15.32
C TYR A 125 -3.66 -5.57 -13.96
N ASN A 126 -3.53 -6.62 -13.16
CA ASN A 126 -4.05 -6.62 -11.79
C ASN A 126 -3.16 -5.78 -10.87
N PHE A 127 -3.72 -5.43 -9.72
CA PHE A 127 -3.07 -4.82 -8.56
C PHE A 127 -1.56 -5.11 -8.42
N PRO A 128 -0.67 -4.10 -8.39
CA PRO A 128 0.75 -4.27 -8.21
C PRO A 128 1.00 -4.84 -6.84
N ARG A 129 1.89 -5.81 -6.81
CA ARG A 129 2.33 -6.49 -5.60
C ARG A 129 3.49 -5.74 -4.94
N ALA A 130 4.26 -4.99 -5.72
CA ALA A 130 5.37 -4.18 -5.24
C ALA A 130 5.79 -3.13 -6.27
N ILE A 131 6.60 -2.17 -5.84
CA ILE A 131 7.35 -1.25 -6.69
C ILE A 131 8.84 -1.45 -6.45
N THR A 132 9.64 -1.31 -7.51
CA THR A 132 11.11 -1.36 -7.44
C THR A 132 11.67 0.03 -7.16
N LYS A 133 12.93 0.11 -6.70
CA LYS A 133 13.63 1.39 -6.45
C LYS A 133 13.79 2.26 -7.70
N ILE A 134 13.70 1.67 -8.90
CA ILE A 134 13.81 2.37 -10.18
C ILE A 134 12.43 2.71 -10.77
N GLY A 135 11.36 2.56 -9.99
CA GLY A 135 10.01 2.95 -10.36
C GLY A 135 9.24 1.95 -11.23
N ASN A 136 9.81 0.77 -11.52
CA ASN A 136 9.07 -0.29 -12.18
C ASN A 136 8.10 -0.99 -11.22
N LEU A 137 6.90 -1.33 -11.68
CA LEU A 137 5.91 -2.06 -10.91
C LEU A 137 6.08 -3.57 -11.10
N ILE A 138 5.87 -4.34 -10.03
CA ILE A 138 5.68 -5.78 -10.10
C ILE A 138 4.18 -6.05 -10.09
N VAL A 139 3.62 -6.41 -11.24
CA VAL A 139 2.19 -6.67 -11.45
C VAL A 139 1.93 -8.14 -11.72
N GLN A 140 0.68 -8.57 -11.60
CA GLN A 140 0.24 -9.88 -12.05
C GLN A 140 -0.68 -9.74 -13.27
N ASN A 141 -0.37 -10.42 -14.36
CA ASN A 141 -1.25 -10.43 -15.54
C ASN A 141 -2.47 -11.34 -15.35
N HIS A 142 -3.41 -11.34 -16.30
CA HIS A 142 -4.62 -12.17 -16.24
C HIS A 142 -4.35 -13.68 -16.25
N GLU A 143 -3.19 -14.11 -16.75
CA GLU A 143 -2.75 -15.51 -16.76
C GLU A 143 -2.08 -15.92 -15.43
N GLY A 144 -1.97 -14.99 -14.47
CA GLY A 144 -1.36 -15.23 -13.16
C GLY A 144 0.16 -15.10 -13.15
N SER A 145 0.81 -14.79 -14.27
CA SER A 145 2.25 -14.54 -14.35
C SER A 145 2.62 -13.22 -13.68
N LEU A 146 3.78 -13.18 -13.01
CA LEU A 146 4.35 -11.94 -12.49
C LEU A 146 5.14 -11.25 -13.57
N CYS A 147 4.92 -9.95 -13.73
CA CYS A 147 5.57 -9.14 -14.73
C CYS A 147 6.15 -7.87 -14.11
N LEU A 148 7.29 -7.44 -14.64
CA LEU A 148 7.87 -6.14 -14.38
C LEU A 148 7.30 -5.17 -15.42
N TYR A 149 6.52 -4.20 -14.97
CA TYR A 149 5.94 -3.16 -15.80
C TYR A 149 6.77 -1.88 -15.65
N ASP A 150 7.35 -1.40 -16.75
CA ASP A 150 7.93 -0.06 -16.80
C ASP A 150 6.82 0.94 -17.18
N PRO A 151 6.41 1.83 -16.25
CA PRO A 151 5.36 2.79 -16.55
C PRO A 151 5.76 3.87 -17.55
N ARG A 152 7.06 4.09 -17.78
CA ARG A 152 7.56 5.10 -18.73
C ARG A 152 7.42 4.61 -20.16
N ASP A 153 7.81 3.37 -20.40
CA ASP A 153 7.81 2.75 -21.72
C ASP A 153 6.53 1.93 -21.97
N GLN A 154 5.64 1.84 -20.97
CA GLN A 154 4.45 0.99 -20.92
C GLN A 154 4.73 -0.47 -21.32
N CYS A 155 5.96 -0.91 -21.11
CA CYS A 155 6.45 -2.21 -21.51
C CYS A 155 6.40 -3.16 -20.33
N CYS A 156 5.98 -4.40 -20.61
CA CYS A 156 5.83 -5.43 -19.61
C CYS A 156 6.77 -6.59 -19.90
N ARG A 157 7.60 -6.96 -18.93
CA ARG A 157 8.53 -8.08 -19.02
C ARG A 157 8.12 -9.18 -18.05
N ASN A 158 7.87 -10.38 -18.56
CA ASN A 158 7.60 -11.53 -17.71
C ASN A 158 8.80 -11.81 -16.79
N LEU A 159 8.52 -11.87 -15.49
CA LEU A 159 9.50 -12.27 -14.47
C LEU A 159 9.37 -13.76 -14.16
N ILE A 160 8.14 -14.20 -13.88
CA ILE A 160 7.84 -15.58 -13.47
C ILE A 160 6.54 -16.02 -14.14
N THR A 161 6.62 -17.08 -14.94
CA THR A 161 5.46 -17.81 -15.48
C THR A 161 5.00 -18.85 -14.47
N ASN A 162 3.76 -18.78 -14.00
CA ASN A 162 3.18 -19.65 -12.96
C ASN A 162 3.85 -19.56 -11.57
N PRO A 163 3.80 -18.40 -10.90
CA PRO A 163 4.24 -18.30 -9.51
C PRO A 163 3.42 -19.24 -8.59
N PRO A 164 4.01 -19.79 -7.51
CA PRO A 164 3.24 -20.48 -6.48
C PRO A 164 2.07 -19.60 -6.02
N LYS A 165 0.88 -20.19 -5.82
CA LYS A 165 -0.32 -19.49 -5.32
C LYS A 165 -0.12 -19.07 -3.86
N PHE A 166 0.70 -18.08 -3.64
CA PHE A 166 0.87 -17.38 -2.38
C PHE A 166 0.95 -15.88 -2.67
N PHE A 167 0.84 -15.07 -1.63
CA PHE A 167 0.84 -13.61 -1.59
C PHE A 167 -0.55 -12.95 -1.54
N GLY A 168 -1.06 -12.83 -0.30
CA GLY A 168 -1.57 -11.53 0.14
C GLY A 168 -0.41 -10.50 0.12
N MET A 169 -0.74 -9.23 -0.13
CA MET A 169 0.20 -8.11 -0.34
C MET A 169 1.45 -8.22 0.55
N GLY A 170 2.60 -8.56 -0.03
CA GLY A 170 3.87 -8.62 0.68
C GLY A 170 4.64 -7.32 0.45
N SER A 171 5.17 -6.78 1.55
CA SER A 171 5.97 -5.56 1.68
C SER A 171 6.99 -5.30 0.56
N THR A 172 7.33 -4.01 0.41
CA THR A 172 8.48 -3.49 -0.34
C THR A 172 9.67 -4.45 -0.33
N PHE A 173 10.05 -4.92 -1.52
CA PHE A 173 11.31 -5.65 -1.71
C PHE A 173 12.47 -4.68 -1.51
N VAL A 174 13.18 -4.83 -0.40
CA VAL A 174 14.48 -4.17 -0.20
C VAL A 174 15.55 -5.19 -0.55
N GLU A 175 16.17 -5.01 -1.72
CA GLU A 175 17.35 -5.78 -2.08
C GLU A 175 18.47 -5.46 -1.08
N SER A 176 18.97 -6.50 -0.42
CA SER A 176 20.10 -6.41 0.51
C SER A 176 21.38 -6.16 -0.30
N LEU A 177 22.06 -5.03 -0.04
CA LEU A 177 23.41 -4.75 -0.57
C LEU A 177 24.48 -5.38 0.32
N VAL A 178 24.37 -6.67 0.60
CA VAL A 178 25.53 -7.43 1.10
C VAL A 178 26.11 -8.17 -0.09
N PRO A 179 27.20 -7.68 -0.70
CA PRO A 179 27.93 -8.47 -1.68
C PRO A 179 28.59 -9.67 -0.98
N PRO A 180 28.84 -10.78 -1.71
CA PRO A 180 29.47 -11.99 -1.18
C PRO A 180 30.90 -11.77 -0.69
#